data_AF-A0A520HTT2-F1
#
_entry.id   AF-A0A520HTT2-F1
#
_cell.length_a   1.000
_cell.length_b   1.000
_cell.length_c   1.000
_cell.angle_alpha   90.00
_cell.angle_beta   90.00
_cell.angle_gamma   90.00
#
_symmetry.space_group_name_H-M   'P 1'
#
loop_
_entity.id
_entity.type
_entity.pdbx_description
1 polymer ?
#
loop_
_entity_poly.entity_id
_entity_poly.type
_entity_poly.pdbx_seq_one_letter_code
_entity_poly.pdbx_strand_id
1 'polypeptide(L)'
;MSAAVTERQPNWRTIVGVLLLAAALRLGIAAAYPGVVHPDETIQYLEQAYRVVTGRGLVPWEYEVGARSWLLPGLLVPVVAAATMLESDSAMPNSDTAHRSTAGSCETARA
;
A
#
# COMPACT_ATOMS: atom_id res chain seq x y z
N MET A 1 33.63 37.01 -25.11
CA MET A 1 33.95 36.45 -23.78
C MET A 1 33.03 35.27 -23.54
N SER A 2 33.46 34.04 -23.86
CA SER A 2 32.68 32.82 -23.60
C SER A 2 32.87 32.39 -22.15
N ALA A 3 31.80 32.37 -21.37
CA ALA A 3 31.79 31.75 -20.05
C ALA A 3 31.93 30.24 -20.23
N ALA A 4 33.04 29.67 -19.77
CA ALA A 4 33.21 28.23 -19.71
C ALA A 4 32.22 27.68 -18.68
N VAL A 5 31.23 26.92 -19.16
CA VAL A 5 30.42 26.06 -18.29
C VAL A 5 31.35 24.97 -17.78
N THR A 6 31.82 25.12 -16.55
CA THR A 6 32.58 24.08 -15.86
C THR A 6 31.63 22.94 -15.53
N GLU A 7 31.67 21.85 -16.30
CA GLU A 7 30.97 20.61 -15.94
C GLU A 7 31.60 20.02 -14.68
N ARG A 8 30.95 20.27 -13.53
CA ARG A 8 31.28 19.60 -12.27
C ARG A 8 30.75 18.17 -12.35
N GLN A 9 31.65 17.19 -12.42
CA GLN A 9 31.29 15.78 -12.35
C GLN A 9 30.50 15.53 -11.05
N PRO A 10 29.25 15.05 -11.13
CA PRO A 10 28.45 14.82 -9.95
C PRO A 10 29.05 13.65 -9.18
N ASN A 11 29.57 13.95 -7.98
CA ASN A 11 30.00 12.94 -7.03
C ASN A 11 28.81 12.04 -6.69
N TRP A 12 28.98 10.72 -6.79
CA TRP A 12 27.92 9.73 -6.53
C TRP A 12 27.23 9.95 -5.18
N ARG A 13 27.97 10.43 -4.17
CA ARG A 13 27.44 10.83 -2.86
C ARG A 13 26.39 11.93 -2.93
N THR A 14 26.59 12.94 -3.77
CA THR A 14 25.59 14.00 -3.97
C THR A 14 24.39 13.47 -4.72
N ILE A 15 24.56 12.59 -5.70
CA ILE A 15 23.44 11.93 -6.38
C ILE A 15 22.62 11.11 -5.37
N VAL A 16 23.27 10.25 -4.59
CA VAL A 16 22.61 9.45 -3.55
C VAL A 16 21.93 10.36 -2.53
N GLY A 17 22.58 11.43 -2.08
CA GLY A 17 22.00 12.40 -1.16
C GLY A 17 20.73 13.05 -1.70
N VAL A 18 20.75 13.46 -2.98
CA VAL A 18 19.57 14.03 -3.65
C VAL A 18 18.45 12.99 -3.79
N LEU A 19 18.78 11.74 -4.16
CA LEU A 19 17.79 10.67 -4.29
C LEU A 19 17.14 10.33 -2.94
N LEU A 20 17.93 10.23 -1.87
CA LEU A 20 17.42 9.97 -0.53
C LEU A 20 16.55 11.12 -0.03
N LEU A 21 16.97 12.36 -0.22
CA LEU A 21 16.18 13.53 0.12
C LEU A 21 14.84 13.54 -0.63
N ALA A 22 14.88 13.25 -1.93
CA ALA A 22 13.69 13.22 -2.77
C ALA A 22 12.75 12.05 -2.40
N ALA A 23 13.28 10.90 -1.98
CA ALA A 23 12.50 9.78 -1.46
C ALA A 23 11.86 10.11 -0.11
N ALA A 24 12.63 10.68 0.82
CA ALA A 24 12.15 11.08 2.13
C ALA A 24 11.01 12.10 2.05
N LEU A 25 11.14 13.10 1.17
CA LEU A 25 10.09 14.09 0.95
C LEU A 25 8.79 13.44 0.44
N ARG A 26 8.88 12.52 -0.54
CA ARG A 26 7.70 11.80 -1.06
C ARG A 26 7.04 10.95 0.00
N LEU A 27 7.82 10.19 0.78
CA LEU A 27 7.31 9.37 1.87
C LEU A 27 6.68 10.22 2.99
N GLY A 28 7.27 11.36 3.32
CA GLY A 28 6.72 12.29 4.30
C GLY A 28 5.36 12.86 3.87
N ILE A 29 5.21 13.25 2.60
CA ILE A 29 3.93 13.71 2.06
C ILE A 29 2.90 12.56 2.06
N ALA A 30 3.31 11.37 1.60
CA ALA A 30 2.43 10.19 1.57
C ALA A 30 1.93 9.80 2.97
N ALA A 31 2.77 9.92 4.00
CA ALA A 31 2.39 9.65 5.39
C ALA A 31 1.49 10.74 5.99
N ALA A 32 1.69 12.00 5.62
CA ALA A 32 0.89 13.13 6.11
C ALA A 32 -0.51 13.19 5.48
N TYR A 33 -0.67 12.69 4.25
CA TYR A 33 -1.93 12.71 3.51
C TYR A 33 -2.30 11.30 3.02
N PRO A 34 -2.73 10.40 3.93
CA PRO A 34 -3.24 9.09 3.56
C PRO A 34 -4.63 9.24 2.94
N GLY A 35 -4.67 9.48 1.63
CA GLY A 35 -5.92 9.63 0.88
C GLY A 35 -5.81 9.01 -0.51
N VAL A 36 -6.93 8.47 -1.00
CA VAL A 36 -7.04 7.99 -2.39
C VAL A 36 -7.13 9.22 -3.29
N VAL A 37 -5.99 9.64 -3.84
CA VAL A 37 -5.90 10.85 -4.69
C VAL A 37 -6.44 10.57 -6.11
N HIS A 38 -6.25 9.35 -6.60
CA HIS A 38 -6.64 8.94 -7.96
C HIS A 38 -7.39 7.59 -7.89
N PRO A 39 -8.73 7.59 -7.94
CA PRO A 39 -9.53 6.38 -7.79
C PRO A 39 -9.32 5.41 -8.96
N ASP A 40 -9.06 5.92 -10.17
CA ASP A 40 -8.74 5.12 -11.35
C ASP A 40 -7.42 4.35 -11.19
N GLU A 41 -6.37 4.99 -10.67
CA GLU A 41 -5.10 4.31 -10.38
C GLU A 41 -5.27 3.20 -9.33
N THR A 42 -6.11 3.46 -8.33
CA THR A 42 -6.38 2.53 -7.23
C THR A 42 -7.13 1.30 -7.75
N ILE A 43 -8.24 1.49 -8.46
CA ILE A 43 -9.06 0.38 -8.96
C ILE A 43 -8.37 -0.37 -10.11
N GLN A 44 -7.59 0.32 -10.94
CA GLN A 44 -6.98 -0.32 -12.10
C GLN A 44 -5.62 -0.98 -11.79
N TYR A 45 -4.81 -0.44 -10.88
CA TYR A 45 -3.47 -1.01 -10.60
C TYR A 45 -3.38 -1.64 -9.21
N LEU A 46 -3.76 -0.89 -8.17
CA LEU A 46 -3.55 -1.32 -6.79
C LEU A 46 -4.49 -2.48 -6.41
N GLU A 47 -5.76 -2.40 -6.79
CA GLU A 47 -6.75 -3.47 -6.63
C GLU A 47 -6.36 -4.75 -7.37
N GLN A 48 -5.76 -4.64 -8.57
CA GLN A 48 -5.29 -5.84 -9.28
C GLN A 48 -4.13 -6.52 -8.58
N ALA A 49 -3.19 -5.75 -8.05
CA ALA A 49 -2.10 -6.28 -7.22
C ALA A 49 -2.65 -6.90 -5.92
N TYR A 50 -3.58 -6.22 -5.26
CA TYR A 50 -4.25 -6.70 -4.05
C TYR A 50 -5.02 -8.00 -4.28
N ARG A 51 -5.73 -8.11 -5.42
CA ARG A 51 -6.42 -9.32 -5.83
C ARG A 51 -5.48 -10.50 -6.04
N VAL A 52 -4.31 -10.28 -6.64
CA VAL A 52 -3.31 -11.34 -6.81
C VAL A 52 -2.78 -11.82 -5.46
N VAL A 53 -2.57 -10.92 -4.50
CA VAL A 53 -2.05 -11.25 -3.17
C VAL A 53 -3.10 -11.92 -2.28
N THR A 54 -4.34 -11.42 -2.27
CA THR A 54 -5.38 -11.82 -1.30
C THR A 54 -6.47 -12.73 -1.87
N GLY A 55 -6.48 -12.91 -3.19
CA GLY A 55 -7.53 -13.65 -3.91
C GLY A 55 -8.88 -12.91 -4.00
N ARG A 56 -8.97 -11.66 -3.50
CA ARG A 56 -10.21 -10.88 -3.40
C ARG A 56 -10.06 -9.56 -4.13
N GLY A 57 -11.09 -9.15 -4.86
CA GLY A 57 -11.10 -7.89 -5.60
C GLY A 57 -11.84 -8.03 -6.93
N LEU A 58 -12.18 -6.90 -7.54
CA LEU A 58 -12.79 -6.84 -8.86
C LEU A 58 -11.73 -7.01 -9.96
N VAL A 59 -12.13 -7.44 -11.15
CA VAL A 59 -11.27 -7.39 -12.35
C VAL A 59 -11.84 -6.30 -13.27
N PRO A 60 -11.07 -5.25 -13.58
CA PRO A 60 -11.45 -4.26 -14.58
C PRO A 60 -11.53 -4.91 -15.97
N TRP A 61 -12.53 -4.51 -16.74
CA TRP A 61 -12.79 -5.04 -18.08
C TRP A 61 -11.58 -4.87 -19.01
N GLU A 62 -10.73 -3.86 -18.80
CA GLU A 62 -9.51 -3.61 -19.58
C GLU A 62 -8.52 -4.78 -19.50
N TYR A 63 -8.54 -5.55 -18.42
CA TYR A 63 -7.69 -6.72 -18.26
C TYR A 63 -8.33 -7.98 -18.82
N GLU A 64 -9.67 -8.03 -18.88
CA GLU A 64 -10.39 -9.11 -19.57
C GLU A 64 -10.18 -9.03 -21.08
N VAL A 65 -10.17 -7.83 -21.64
CA VAL A 65 -9.95 -7.61 -23.09
C VAL A 65 -8.49 -7.41 -23.46
N GLY A 66 -7.57 -7.43 -22.48
CA GLY A 66 -6.14 -7.24 -22.71
C GLY A 66 -5.74 -5.83 -23.18
N ALA A 67 -6.58 -4.82 -22.94
CA ALA A 67 -6.30 -3.42 -23.24
C ALA A 67 -5.21 -2.81 -22.35
N ARG A 68 -4.83 -3.48 -21.25
CA ARG A 68 -3.86 -2.95 -20.28
C ARG A 68 -2.81 -3.95 -19.85
N SER A 69 -1.57 -3.46 -19.73
CA SER A 69 -0.42 -4.28 -19.37
C SER A 69 -0.44 -4.70 -17.90
N TRP A 70 -0.03 -5.95 -17.65
CA TRP A 70 0.15 -6.53 -16.32
C TRP A 70 1.46 -6.12 -15.64
N LEU A 71 2.30 -5.34 -16.33
CA LEU A 71 3.61 -4.92 -15.81
C LEU A 71 3.49 -4.07 -14.54
N LEU A 72 2.62 -3.07 -14.56
CA LEU A 72 2.40 -2.17 -13.41
C LEU A 72 1.76 -2.90 -12.22
N PRO A 73 0.63 -3.63 -12.36
CA PRO A 73 0.08 -4.44 -11.28
C PRO A 73 1.08 -5.46 -10.75
N GLY A 74 1.80 -6.15 -11.64
CA GLY A 74 2.81 -7.15 -11.27
C GLY A 74 3.95 -6.58 -10.42
N LEU A 75 4.40 -5.35 -10.73
CA LEU A 75 5.42 -4.67 -9.92
C LEU A 75 4.91 -4.27 -8.53
N LEU A 76 3.60 -4.02 -8.39
CA LEU A 76 2.97 -3.65 -7.12
C LEU A 76 2.67 -4.85 -6.22
N VAL A 77 2.56 -6.08 -6.77
CA VAL A 77 2.32 -7.32 -5.98
C VAL A 77 3.24 -7.45 -4.76
N PRO A 78 4.60 -7.36 -4.86
CA PRO A 78 5.46 -7.50 -3.69
C PRO A 78 5.28 -6.37 -2.66
N VAL A 79 4.95 -5.16 -3.11
CA VAL A 79 4.69 -4.02 -2.21
C VAL A 79 3.40 -4.26 -1.43
N VAL A 80 2.34 -4.71 -2.10
CA VAL A 80 1.06 -5.04 -1.46
C VAL A 80 1.21 -6.26 -0.55
N ALA A 81 1.97 -7.28 -0.96
CA ALA A 81 2.26 -8.43 -0.10
C ALA A 81 2.96 -7.99 1.19
N ALA A 82 4.01 -7.16 1.10
CA ALA A 82 4.67 -6.61 2.27
C ALA A 82 3.72 -5.81 3.17
N ALA A 83 2.82 -5.01 2.59
CA ALA A 83 1.81 -4.27 3.35
C ALA A 83 0.85 -5.22 4.09
N THR A 84 0.36 -6.29 3.44
CA THR A 84 -0.51 -7.28 4.11
C THR A 84 0.19 -8.04 5.24
N MET A 85 1.52 -8.25 5.14
CA MET A 85 2.30 -8.84 6.23
C MET A 85 2.41 -7.88 7.42
N LEU A 86 2.61 -6.58 7.16
CA LEU A 86 2.65 -5.56 8.21
C LEU A 86 1.29 -5.36 8.89
N GLU A 87 0.19 -5.52 8.14
CA GLU A 87 -1.17 -5.40 8.67
C GLU A 87 -1.55 -6.58 9.58
N SER A 88 -1.01 -7.77 9.33
CA SER A 88 -1.32 -9.00 10.09
C SER A 88 -0.97 -8.95 11.59
N ASP A 89 -0.17 -7.96 12.02
CA ASP A 89 0.24 -7.74 13.41
C ASP A 89 -0.66 -6.74 14.16
N SER A 90 -1.51 -5.99 13.43
CA SER A 90 -2.38 -4.94 13.98
C SER A 90 -3.82 -5.39 14.24
N ALA A 91 -4.04 -6.72 14.35
CA ALA A 91 -5.33 -7.30 14.71
C ALA A 91 -5.90 -6.58 15.94
N MET A 92 -6.90 -5.72 15.70
CA MET A 92 -7.61 -5.03 16.78
C MET A 92 -8.10 -6.08 17.80
N PRO A 93 -8.00 -5.79 19.11
CA PRO A 93 -8.62 -6.62 20.13
C PRO A 93 -10.09 -6.89 19.76
N ASN A 94 -10.38 -8.16 19.59
CA ASN A 94 -11.63 -8.68 19.08
C ASN A 94 -12.85 -8.19 19.91
N SER A 95 -13.80 -7.51 19.27
CA SER A 95 -15.11 -7.18 19.86
C SER A 95 -15.96 -8.41 20.17
N ASP A 96 -15.60 -9.61 19.72
CA ASP A 96 -16.28 -10.88 20.09
C ASP A 96 -16.18 -11.21 21.58
N THR A 97 -15.30 -10.55 22.33
CA THR A 97 -15.28 -10.71 23.79
C THR A 97 -16.48 -10.05 24.48
N ALA A 98 -17.19 -9.12 23.83
CA ALA A 98 -18.38 -8.49 24.40
C ALA A 98 -19.62 -9.40 24.36
N HIS A 99 -19.80 -10.22 23.31
CA HIS A 99 -21.00 -11.07 23.16
C HIS A 99 -20.97 -12.37 23.96
N ARG A 100 -19.80 -12.80 24.47
CA ARG A 100 -19.69 -14.05 25.24
C ARG A 100 -20.02 -13.89 26.73
N SER A 101 -20.18 -12.66 27.24
CA SER A 101 -20.39 -12.42 28.68
C SER A 101 -21.84 -12.55 29.16
N THR A 102 -22.85 -12.49 28.28
CA THR A 102 -24.27 -12.53 28.71
C THR A 102 -24.86 -13.95 28.72
N ALA A 103 -24.20 -14.93 28.12
CA ALA A 103 -24.68 -16.31 28.09
C ALA A 103 -24.46 -17.08 29.41
N GLY A 104 -23.56 -16.60 30.28
CA GLY A 104 -23.26 -17.28 31.56
C GLY A 104 -24.22 -16.97 32.72
N SER A 105 -25.14 -16.01 32.57
CA SER A 105 -25.96 -15.54 33.70
C SER A 105 -27.31 -16.26 33.85
N CYS A 106 -27.71 -17.12 32.91
CA CYS A 106 -29.02 -17.77 32.93
C CYS A 106 -28.99 -19.22 33.43
N GLU A 107 -27.81 -19.81 33.65
CA GLU A 107 -27.65 -21.21 34.04
C GLU A 107 -27.61 -21.42 35.56
N THR A 108 -27.31 -20.38 36.34
CA THR A 108 -27.21 -20.44 37.81
C THR A 108 -28.53 -20.16 38.55
N ALA A 109 -29.61 -19.83 37.84
CA ALA A 109 -30.93 -19.52 38.44
C ALA A 109 -31.93 -20.70 38.38
N ARG A 110 -31.47 -21.90 38.02
CA ARG A 110 -32.27 -23.14 37.92
C ARG A 110 -31.95 -24.20 38.97
N ALA A 111 -31.20 -23.85 40.02
CA ALA A 111 -30.94 -24.72 41.18
C ALA A 111 -31.86 -24.38 42.35
#